data_AF-A0A923YQ91-F1
#
_entry.id   AF-A0A923YQ91-F1
#
_cell.length_a   1.000
_cell.length_b   1.000
_cell.length_c   1.000
_cell.angle_alpha   90.00
_cell.angle_beta   90.00
_cell.angle_gamma   90.00
#
_symmetry.space_group_name_H-M   'P 1'
#
loop_
_entity.id
_entity.type
_entity.pdbx_description
1 polymer ?
#
loop_
_entity_poly.entity_id
_entity_poly.type
_entity_poly.pdbx_seq_one_letter_code
_entity_poly.pdbx_strand_id
1 'polypeptide(L)'
;FAGVDPIAVEDIQSVVAKLKNKNIGILITDHNVNETLSICDRAYLLIEGKIFKHGTSEQLADDEQVRRLYLGTNFELKRKDWIIDMVRENAELANKTE
;
A
#
# COMPACT_ATOMS: atom_id res chain seq x y z
N PHE A 1 3.39 -5.80 8.05
CA PHE A 1 4.02 -6.63 7.03
C PHE A 1 5.35 -7.17 7.48
N ALA A 2 6.22 -6.43 8.15
CA ALA A 2 7.53 -7.03 8.44
C ALA A 2 7.49 -8.11 9.54
N GLY A 3 8.32 -9.14 9.33
CA GLY A 3 8.24 -10.43 10.01
C GLY A 3 7.22 -11.42 9.42
N VAL A 4 6.38 -10.99 8.45
CA VAL A 4 5.38 -11.84 7.78
C VAL A 4 5.95 -12.39 6.47
N ASP A 5 5.64 -13.64 6.15
CA ASP A 5 6.08 -14.27 4.91
C ASP A 5 5.45 -13.60 3.66
N PRO A 6 6.10 -13.66 2.49
CA PRO A 6 5.63 -12.97 1.29
C PRO A 6 4.21 -13.34 0.85
N ILE A 7 3.81 -14.61 1.05
CA ILE A 7 2.48 -15.09 0.65
C ILE A 7 1.41 -14.43 1.53
N ALA A 8 1.61 -14.45 2.86
CA ALA A 8 0.70 -13.79 3.78
C ALA A 8 0.65 -12.27 3.61
N VAL A 9 1.72 -11.63 3.13
CA VAL A 9 1.68 -10.20 2.75
C VAL A 9 0.69 -9.97 1.61
N GLU A 10 0.71 -10.79 0.56
CA GLU A 10 -0.23 -10.70 -0.57
C GLU A 10 -1.68 -10.96 -0.14
N ASP A 11 -1.90 -11.90 0.78
CA ASP A 11 -3.22 -12.17 1.35
C ASP A 11 -3.76 -10.94 2.11
N ILE A 12 -2.94 -10.31 2.96
CA ILE A 12 -3.33 -9.10 3.68
C ILE A 12 -3.62 -7.97 2.69
N GLN A 13 -2.78 -7.78 1.67
CA GLN A 13 -2.99 -6.78 0.62
C GLN A 13 -4.31 -7.02 -0.12
N SER A 14 -4.66 -8.27 -0.40
CA SER A 14 -5.94 -8.66 -0.99
C SER A 14 -7.13 -8.35 -0.08
N VAL A 15 -7.00 -8.56 1.23
CA VAL A 15 -8.02 -8.17 2.21
C VAL A 15 -8.19 -6.64 2.24
N VAL A 16 -7.10 -5.88 2.25
CA VAL A 16 -7.11 -4.41 2.18
C VAL A 16 -7.82 -3.93 0.90
N ALA A 17 -7.52 -4.53 -0.25
CA ALA A 17 -8.17 -4.20 -1.51
C ALA A 17 -9.69 -4.47 -1.49
N LYS A 18 -10.12 -5.59 -0.91
CA LYS A 18 -11.56 -5.90 -0.71
C LYS A 18 -12.25 -4.86 0.16
N LEU A 19 -11.63 -4.45 1.27
CA LEU A 19 -12.18 -3.44 2.17
C LEU A 19 -12.27 -2.07 1.47
N LYS A 20 -11.25 -1.69 0.71
CA LYS A 20 -11.26 -0.47 -0.11
C LYS A 20 -12.41 -0.47 -1.15
N ASN A 21 -12.61 -1.58 -1.87
CA ASN A 21 -13.71 -1.70 -2.83
C ASN A 21 -15.09 -1.65 -2.16
N LYS A 22 -15.19 -1.99 -0.88
CA LYS A 22 -16.39 -1.79 -0.05
C LYS A 22 -16.54 -0.37 0.49
N ASN A 23 -15.73 0.58 0.01
CA ASN A 23 -15.69 1.97 0.45
C ASN A 23 -15.38 2.11 1.96
N ILE A 24 -14.54 1.24 2.50
CA ILE A 24 -14.07 1.30 3.89
C ILE A 24 -12.69 1.97 3.91
N GLY A 25 -12.56 3.02 4.74
CA GLY A 25 -11.27 3.67 5.00
C GLY A 25 -10.37 2.81 5.87
N ILE A 26 -9.09 2.71 5.52
CA ILE A 26 -8.12 1.85 6.19
C ILE A 26 -6.91 2.69 6.57
N LEU A 27 -6.52 2.64 7.83
CA LEU A 27 -5.27 3.22 8.33
C LEU A 27 -4.28 2.09 8.62
N ILE A 28 -3.14 2.12 7.93
CA ILE A 28 -2.08 1.12 8.08
C ILE A 28 -0.87 1.82 8.70
N THR A 29 -0.31 1.20 9.74
CA THR A 29 1.01 1.55 10.26
C THR A 29 1.90 0.32 10.11
N ASP A 30 3.06 0.50 9.48
CA ASP A 30 4.01 -0.58 9.29
C ASP A 30 5.45 -0.07 9.23
N HIS A 31 6.38 -0.98 9.45
CA HIS A 31 7.81 -0.71 9.32
C HIS A 31 8.36 -1.11 7.95
N ASN A 32 7.64 -1.93 7.17
CA ASN A 32 7.97 -2.20 5.77
C ASN A 32 7.30 -1.14 4.88
N VAL A 33 8.00 -0.01 4.72
CA VAL A 33 7.49 1.14 3.96
C VAL A 33 7.25 0.77 2.49
N ASN A 34 8.09 -0.07 1.90
CA ASN A 34 8.00 -0.45 0.48
C ASN A 34 6.69 -1.19 0.17
N GLU A 35 6.38 -2.23 0.96
CA GLU A 35 5.13 -3.00 0.80
C GLU A 35 3.90 -2.20 1.19
N THR A 36 4.04 -1.22 2.07
CA THR A 36 2.92 -0.38 2.51
C THR A 36 2.58 0.67 1.45
N LEU A 37 3.59 1.37 0.91
CA LEU A 37 3.38 2.39 -0.12
C LEU A 37 2.77 1.81 -1.41
N SER A 38 3.07 0.54 -1.74
CA SER A 38 2.58 -0.12 -2.97
C SER A 38 1.05 -0.28 -3.04
N ILE A 39 0.37 -0.26 -1.89
CA ILE A 39 -1.09 -0.42 -1.76
C ILE A 39 -1.81 0.81 -1.21
N CYS A 40 -1.07 1.75 -0.63
CA CYS A 40 -1.64 2.98 -0.09
C CYS A 40 -1.93 3.99 -1.21
N ASP A 41 -3.02 4.74 -1.06
CA ASP A 41 -3.29 5.91 -1.91
C ASP A 41 -2.49 7.13 -1.44
N ARG A 42 -2.32 7.26 -0.13
CA ARG A 42 -1.61 8.36 0.53
C ARG A 42 -0.88 7.81 1.75
N ALA A 43 0.24 8.43 2.10
CA ALA A 43 0.99 8.08 3.31
C ALA A 43 1.49 9.33 4.03
N TYR A 44 1.79 9.13 5.32
CA TYR A 44 2.37 10.10 6.22
C TYR A 44 3.60 9.46 6.84
N LEU A 45 4.75 10.11 6.70
CA LEU A 45 6.02 9.67 7.28
C LEU A 45 6.29 10.47 8.54
N LEU A 46 6.58 9.78 9.64
CA LEU A 46 6.81 10.39 10.94
C LEU A 46 8.27 10.21 11.37
N ILE A 47 8.97 11.32 11.63
CA ILE A 47 10.30 11.37 12.26
C ILE A 47 10.14 12.05 13.62
N GLU A 48 10.67 11.43 14.68
CA GLU A 48 10.70 12.02 16.03
C GLU A 48 9.33 12.55 16.51
N GLY A 49 8.27 11.81 16.20
CA GLY A 49 6.90 12.16 16.60
C GLY A 49 6.27 13.31 15.80
N LYS A 50 6.91 13.80 14.74
CA LYS A 50 6.40 14.84 13.85
C LYS A 50 6.19 14.32 12.44
N ILE A 51 5.19 14.85 11.75
CA ILE A 51 5.00 14.58 10.32
C ILE A 51 6.19 15.21 9.58
N PHE A 52 7.05 14.34 9.06
CA PHE A 52 8.19 14.73 8.25
C PHE A 52 7.75 15.05 6.82
N LYS A 53 6.94 14.16 6.22
CA LYS A 53 6.41 14.32 4.87
C LYS A 53 5.07 13.61 4.73
N HIS A 54 4.23 14.09 3.81
CA HIS A 54 2.98 13.43 3.44
C HIS A 54 2.68 13.66 1.96
N GLY A 55 1.96 12.74 1.34
CA GLY A 55 1.64 12.81 -0.09
C GLY A 55 0.99 11.53 -0.60
N THR A 56 0.80 11.43 -1.91
CA THR A 56 0.53 10.13 -2.56
C THR A 56 1.77 9.24 -2.49
N SER A 57 1.60 7.95 -2.69
CA SER A 57 2.74 7.02 -2.70
C SER A 57 3.78 7.39 -3.76
N GLU A 58 3.34 7.88 -4.92
CA GLU A 58 4.19 8.31 -6.03
C GLU A 58 4.99 9.55 -5.64
N GLN A 59 4.32 10.56 -5.08
CA GLN A 59 4.99 11.78 -4.60
C GLN A 59 6.07 11.48 -3.55
N LEU A 60 5.82 10.53 -2.66
CA LEU A 60 6.78 10.14 -1.62
C LEU A 60 7.90 9.24 -2.17
N ALA A 61 7.61 8.41 -3.16
CA ALA A 61 8.60 7.56 -3.83
C ALA A 61 9.63 8.36 -4.63
N ASP A 62 9.21 9.49 -5.20
CA ASP A 62 10.02 10.39 -6.01
C ASP A 62 10.73 11.48 -5.17
N ASP A 63 10.38 11.65 -3.90
CA ASP A 63 11.00 12.64 -3.02
C ASP A 63 12.41 12.21 -2.58
N GLU A 64 13.43 12.97 -2.99
CA GLU A 64 14.83 12.67 -2.68
C GLU A 64 15.12 12.54 -1.18
N GLN A 65 14.48 13.35 -0.33
CA GLN A 65 14.70 13.28 1.11
C GLN A 65 14.05 12.03 1.71
N VAL A 66 12.85 11.68 1.25
CA VAL A 66 12.17 10.44 1.65
C VAL A 66 12.99 9.22 1.20
N ARG A 67 13.49 9.21 -0.03
CA ARG A 67 14.37 8.14 -0.53
C ARG A 67 15.65 8.02 0.31
N ARG A 68 16.29 9.13 0.63
CA ARG A 68 17.53 9.14 1.40
C ARG A 68 17.33 8.67 2.85
N LEU A 69 16.23 9.06 3.49
CA LEU A 69 16.02 8.84 4.93
C LEU A 69 15.21 7.58 5.24
N TYR A 70 14.38 7.08 4.32
CA TYR A 70 13.46 5.95 4.55
C TYR A 70 13.56 4.83 3.52
N LEU A 71 13.50 5.12 2.22
CA LEU A 71 13.28 4.08 1.19
C LEU A 71 14.56 3.45 0.64
N GLY A 72 15.68 4.17 0.72
CA GLY A 72 16.93 3.83 0.06
C GLY A 72 17.04 4.39 -1.36
N THR A 73 18.27 4.50 -1.88
CA THR A 73 18.57 5.11 -3.19
C THR A 73 18.06 4.30 -4.37
N ASN A 74 17.92 2.98 -4.21
CA ASN A 74 17.50 2.06 -5.27
C ASN A 74 16.02 1.67 -5.16
N PHE A 75 15.24 2.41 -4.37
CA PHE A 75 13.81 2.14 -4.24
C PHE A 75 13.08 2.39 -5.56
N GLU A 76 12.18 1.48 -5.91
CA GLU A 76 11.26 1.61 -7.03
C GLU A 76 9.85 1.31 -6.53
N LEU A 77 8.92 2.24 -6.73
CA LEU A 77 7.53 2.03 -6.35
C LEU A 77 6.88 1.07 -7.35
N LYS A 78 6.57 -0.15 -6.88
CA LYS A 78 5.82 -1.13 -7.66
C LYS A 78 4.39 -1.17 -7.15
N ARG A 79 3.49 -0.48 -7.86
CA ARG A 79 2.06 -0.50 -7.54
C ARG A 79 1.51 -1.91 -7.64
N LYS A 80 0.70 -2.31 -6.65
CA LYS A 80 -0.01 -3.59 -6.65
C LYS A 80 -1.48 -3.42 -7.03
N ASP A 81 -1.74 -2.51 -7.98
CA ASP A 81 -3.11 -2.19 -8.42
C ASP A 81 -3.80 -3.41 -9.06
N TRP A 82 -3.03 -4.35 -9.62
CA TRP A 82 -3.54 -5.63 -10.11
C TRP A 82 -4.32 -6.44 -9.05
N ILE A 83 -3.98 -6.30 -7.76
CA ILE A 83 -4.73 -6.93 -6.66
C ILE A 83 -6.13 -6.31 -6.56
N ILE A 84 -6.23 -4.99 -6.73
CA ILE A 84 -7.51 -4.26 -6.70
C ILE A 84 -8.38 -4.68 -7.88
N ASP A 85 -7.79 -4.75 -9.08
CA ASP A 85 -8.48 -5.13 -10.30
C ASP A 85 -8.98 -6.58 -10.23
N MET A 86 -8.12 -7.51 -9.81
CA MET A 86 -8.49 -8.91 -9.58
C MET A 86 -9.65 -9.05 -8.58
N VAL A 87 -9.67 -8.25 -7.51
CA VAL A 87 -10.78 -8.27 -6.54
C VAL A 87 -12.08 -7.74 -7.15
N ARG A 88 -12.02 -6.73 -8.02
CA ARG A 88 -13.20 -6.20 -8.71
C ARG A 88 -13.77 -7.21 -9.69
N GLU A 89 -12.92 -7.80 -10.54
CA GLU A 89 -13.32 -8.83 -11.50
C GLU A 89 -14.01 -10.02 -10.81
N ASN A 90 -13.43 -10.50 -9.71
CA ASN A 90 -14.02 -11.60 -8.93
C ASN A 90 -15.38 -11.22 -8.30
N ALA A 91 -15.54 -9.98 -7.84
CA ALA A 91 -16.82 -9.51 -7.31
C ALA A 91 -17.89 -9.41 -8.41
N GLU A 92 -17.51 -8.96 -9.61
CA GLU A 92 -18.42 -8.89 -10.76
C GLU A 92 -18.83 -10.29 -11.26
N LEU A 93 -17.91 -11.26 -11.28
CA LEU A 93 -18.19 -12.63 -11.65
C LEU A 93 -19.17 -13.29 -10.66
N ALA A 94 -18.94 -13.13 -9.35
CA ALA A 94 -19.82 -13.67 -8.32
C ALA A 94 -21.28 -13.18 -8.47
N ASN A 95 -21.46 -11.88 -8.77
CA ASN A 95 -22.77 -11.27 -8.97
C ASN A 95 -23.48 -11.72 -10.27
N LYS A 96 -22.78 -12.32 -11.24
CA LYS A 96 -23.37 -12.83 -12.50
C LYS A 96 -23.87 -14.27 -12.37
N THR A 97 -23.45 -14.98 -11.34
CA THR A 97 -23.83 -16.38 -11.04
C THR A 97 -25.00 -16.51 -10.07
N GLU A 98 -25.51 -15.39 -9.55
CA GLU A 98 -26.73 -15.28 -8.73
C GLU A 98 -27.89 -14.69 -9.54
#